data_AF-G2QT86-F1
#
_entry.id   AF-G2QT86-F1
#
_cell.length_a   1.000
_cell.length_b   1.000
_cell.length_c   1.000
_cell.angle_alpha   90.00
_cell.angle_beta   90.00
_cell.angle_gamma   90.00
#
_symmetry.space_group_name_H-M   'P 1'
#
loop_
_entity.id
_entity.type
_entity.pdbx_description
1 polymer ?
#
loop_
_entity_poly.entity_id
_entity_poly.type
_entity_poly.pdbx_seq_one_letter_code
_entity_poly.pdbx_strand_id
1 'polypeptide(L)'
;MVALFPSGSILMRILHGRLALWMHALTQLMGLVILLACVGLGIHLVQEVQASGLDLFKEPSVNYHPIIGLVVAACLLLQPPLGLIHHAKFKKLQRRQIWSHLHMFNGRLAITLGIVNGALGLWIAHASSKVKTAYVAAAAAMWAIWMLTALWSEWRRWRTAAQAEQRRKSAGAVSF
;
A
#
# COMPACT_ATOMS: atom_id res chain seq x y z
N MET A 1 -8.56 -0.11 -1.24
CA MET A 1 -7.53 0.45 -0.34
C MET A 1 -7.47 -0.26 1.00
N VAL A 2 -8.53 -0.21 1.82
CA VAL A 2 -8.52 -0.69 3.21
C VAL A 2 -8.24 -2.19 3.35
N ALA A 3 -8.94 -3.05 2.61
CA ALA A 3 -8.87 -4.50 2.86
C ALA A 3 -7.80 -5.21 1.99
N LEU A 4 -7.99 -5.23 0.67
CA LEU A 4 -7.23 -6.10 -0.25
C LEU A 4 -5.72 -5.82 -0.28
N PHE A 5 -5.31 -4.54 -0.32
CA PHE A 5 -3.89 -4.22 -0.41
C PHE A 5 -3.15 -4.57 0.90
N PRO A 6 -3.61 -4.13 2.10
CA PRO A 6 -3.04 -4.56 3.37
C PRO A 6 -3.05 -6.06 3.58
N SER A 7 -4.15 -6.76 3.28
CA SER A 7 -4.25 -8.20 3.50
C SER A 7 -3.20 -8.97 2.69
N GLY A 8 -3.05 -8.66 1.41
CA GLY A 8 -1.99 -9.27 0.58
C GLY A 8 -0.58 -9.01 1.08
N SER A 9 -0.33 -7.82 1.63
CA SER A 9 0.97 -7.49 2.24
C SER A 9 1.20 -8.20 3.58
N ILE A 10 0.15 -8.43 4.37
CA ILE A 10 0.22 -9.21 5.61
C ILE A 10 0.47 -10.68 5.29
N LEU A 11 -0.23 -11.23 4.29
CA LEU A 11 -0.08 -12.64 3.88
C LEU A 11 1.36 -12.96 3.44
N MET A 12 2.09 -12.02 2.83
CA MET A 12 3.53 -12.18 2.54
C MET A 12 4.41 -12.39 3.78
N ARG A 13 3.91 -12.10 4.98
CA ARG A 13 4.64 -12.21 6.25
C ARG A 13 4.23 -13.41 7.08
N ILE A 14 3.05 -13.96 6.81
CA ILE A 14 2.49 -15.10 7.53
C ILE A 14 2.71 -16.40 6.74
N LEU A 15 2.48 -16.35 5.42
CA LEU A 15 2.63 -17.50 4.54
C LEU A 15 4.08 -17.64 4.06
N HIS A 16 4.41 -18.83 3.56
CA HIS A 16 5.75 -19.16 3.09
C HIS A 16 5.77 -19.56 1.61
N GLY A 17 6.93 -19.37 0.97
CA GLY A 17 7.21 -19.87 -0.38
C GLY A 17 6.33 -19.26 -1.47
N ARG A 18 5.97 -20.08 -2.47
CA ARG A 18 5.21 -19.65 -3.65
C ARG A 18 3.78 -19.23 -3.30
N LEU A 19 3.16 -19.88 -2.31
CA LEU A 19 1.80 -19.56 -1.89
C LEU A 19 1.69 -18.12 -1.41
N ALA A 20 2.65 -17.65 -0.59
CA ALA A 20 2.69 -16.26 -0.14
C ALA A 20 2.71 -15.28 -1.31
N LEU A 21 3.58 -15.51 -2.29
CA LEU A 21 3.72 -14.67 -3.48
C LEU A 21 2.44 -14.64 -4.32
N TRP A 22 1.80 -15.80 -4.52
CA TRP A 22 0.55 -15.88 -5.28
C TRP A 22 -0.60 -15.16 -4.57
N MET A 23 -0.76 -15.37 -3.26
CA MET A 23 -1.80 -14.69 -2.48
C MET A 23 -1.59 -13.17 -2.47
N HIS A 24 -0.34 -12.72 -2.39
CA HIS A 24 0.01 -11.32 -2.54
C HIS A 24 -0.39 -10.79 -3.91
N ALA A 25 0.10 -11.40 -4.98
CA ALA A 25 -0.17 -10.96 -6.34
C ALA A 25 -1.67 -10.95 -6.65
N LEU A 26 -2.41 -11.99 -6.26
CA LEU A 26 -3.85 -12.10 -6.47
C LEU A 26 -4.60 -10.95 -5.79
N THR A 27 -4.38 -10.76 -4.49
CA THR A 27 -5.05 -9.67 -3.74
C THR A 27 -4.65 -8.28 -4.24
N GLN A 28 -3.38 -8.08 -4.65
CA GLN A 28 -2.94 -6.81 -5.22
C GLN A 28 -3.62 -6.55 -6.57
N LEU A 29 -3.72 -7.55 -7.45
CA LEU A 29 -4.35 -7.41 -8.76
C LEU A 29 -5.86 -7.18 -8.64
N MET A 30 -6.55 -7.92 -7.76
CA MET A 30 -7.96 -7.67 -7.46
C MET A 30 -8.17 -6.24 -6.94
N GLY A 31 -7.33 -5.81 -6.00
CA GLY A 31 -7.37 -4.45 -5.46
C GLY A 31 -7.13 -3.39 -6.53
N LEU A 32 -6.21 -3.64 -7.45
CA LEU A 32 -5.89 -2.74 -8.56
C LEU A 32 -7.03 -2.65 -9.57
N VAL A 33 -7.63 -3.77 -9.96
CA VAL A 33 -8.79 -3.78 -10.88
C VAL A 33 -9.95 -3.00 -10.28
N ILE A 34 -10.28 -3.26 -9.01
CA ILE A 34 -11.36 -2.52 -8.31
C ILE A 34 -11.02 -1.04 -8.21
N LEU A 35 -9.76 -0.68 -7.90
CA LEU A 35 -9.32 0.71 -7.87
C LEU A 35 -9.52 1.40 -9.22
N LEU A 36 -9.08 0.77 -10.31
CA LEU A 36 -9.21 1.35 -11.66
C LEU A 36 -10.67 1.50 -12.06
N ALA A 37 -11.54 0.55 -11.72
CA ALA A 37 -12.98 0.69 -11.91
C ALA A 37 -13.55 1.88 -11.13
N CYS A 38 -13.21 2.03 -9.85
CA CYS A 38 -13.65 3.17 -9.04
C CYS A 38 -13.10 4.51 -9.56
N VAL A 39 -11.85 4.56 -10.03
CA VAL A 39 -11.26 5.76 -10.64
C VAL A 39 -11.97 6.10 -11.95
N GLY A 40 -12.27 5.10 -12.79
CA GLY A 40 -13.04 5.28 -14.01
C GLY A 40 -14.43 5.86 -13.74
N LEU A 41 -15.15 5.31 -12.75
CA LEU A 41 -16.44 5.86 -12.29
C LEU A 41 -16.30 7.29 -11.76
N GLY A 42 -15.24 7.60 -11.00
CA GLY A 42 -14.98 8.94 -10.51
C GLY A 42 -14.71 9.96 -11.63
N ILE A 43 -13.92 9.57 -12.63
CA ILE A 43 -13.67 10.40 -13.83
C ILE A 43 -14.98 10.67 -14.57
N HIS A 44 -15.81 9.63 -14.76
CA HIS A 44 -17.10 9.77 -15.42
C HIS A 44 -18.02 10.75 -14.67
N LEU A 45 -18.11 10.64 -13.34
CA LEU A 45 -18.90 11.57 -12.52
C LEU A 45 -18.39 13.02 -12.65
N VAL A 46 -17.08 13.23 -12.67
CA VAL A 46 -16.51 14.57 -12.86
C VAL A 46 -16.89 15.14 -14.22
N GLN A 47 -16.89 14.32 -15.29
CA GLN A 47 -17.29 14.74 -16.62
C GLN A 47 -18.78 15.12 -16.69
N GLU A 48 -19.66 14.38 -16.02
CA GLU A 48 -21.09 14.70 -15.96
C GLU A 48 -21.35 16.04 -15.24
N VAL A 49 -20.68 16.27 -14.11
CA VAL A 49 -20.80 17.52 -13.35
C VAL A 49 -20.22 18.69 -14.14
N GLN A 50 -19.10 18.48 -14.83
CA GLN A 50 -18.49 19.49 -15.70
C GLN A 50 -19.39 19.85 -16.88
N ALA A 51 -20.09 18.88 -17.47
CA ALA A 51 -21.07 19.14 -18.53
C ALA A 51 -22.25 20.00 -18.03
N SER A 52 -22.54 19.98 -16.72
CA SER A 52 -23.53 20.83 -16.07
C SER A 52 -23.02 22.24 -15.74
N GLY A 53 -21.78 22.58 -16.14
CA GLY A 53 -21.17 23.90 -15.98
C GLY A 53 -20.28 24.07 -14.74
N LEU A 54 -20.10 23.03 -13.91
CA LEU A 54 -19.29 23.09 -12.68
C LEU A 54 -17.96 22.32 -12.83
N ASP A 55 -16.84 23.02 -12.74
CA ASP A 55 -15.51 22.40 -12.80
C ASP A 55 -15.03 21.96 -11.40
N LEU A 56 -15.20 20.68 -11.09
CA LEU A 56 -14.80 20.10 -9.80
C LEU A 56 -13.29 20.15 -9.51
N PHE A 57 -12.43 20.33 -10.53
CA PHE A 57 -10.99 20.48 -10.31
C PHE A 57 -10.62 21.89 -9.83
N LYS A 58 -11.47 22.88 -10.10
CA LYS A 58 -11.28 24.26 -9.63
C LYS A 58 -11.90 24.52 -8.28
N GLU A 59 -12.81 23.65 -7.82
CA GLU A 59 -13.48 23.79 -6.54
C GLU A 59 -12.58 23.30 -5.38
N PRO A 60 -12.03 24.19 -4.53
CA PRO A 60 -11.05 23.81 -3.51
C PRO A 60 -11.62 22.90 -2.43
N SER A 61 -12.94 22.91 -2.23
CA SER A 61 -13.62 22.05 -1.26
C SER A 61 -13.77 20.60 -1.73
N VAL A 62 -13.47 20.30 -3.00
CA VAL A 62 -13.68 18.96 -3.59
C VAL A 62 -12.46 18.44 -4.33
N ASN A 63 -11.67 19.30 -4.98
CA ASN A 63 -10.63 18.92 -5.93
C ASN A 63 -9.52 18.03 -5.36
N TYR A 64 -9.28 18.08 -4.05
CA TYR A 64 -8.24 17.28 -3.40
C TYR A 64 -8.50 15.77 -3.54
N HIS A 65 -9.76 15.34 -3.48
CA HIS A 65 -10.09 13.91 -3.54
C HIS A 65 -9.79 13.25 -4.89
N PRO A 66 -10.25 13.79 -6.04
CA PRO A 66 -9.91 13.24 -7.35
C PRO A 66 -8.41 13.38 -7.65
N ILE A 67 -7.75 14.48 -7.27
CA ILE A 67 -6.31 14.67 -7.49
C ILE A 67 -5.49 13.63 -6.72
N ILE A 68 -5.72 13.49 -5.40
CA ILE A 68 -5.05 12.48 -4.58
C ILE A 68 -5.36 11.08 -5.11
N GLY A 69 -6.61 10.82 -5.50
CA GLY A 69 -7.03 9.54 -6.07
C GLY A 69 -6.24 9.15 -7.32
N LEU A 70 -6.07 10.08 -8.26
CA LEU A 70 -5.30 9.87 -9.49
C LEU A 70 -3.81 9.65 -9.21
N VAL A 71 -3.22 10.41 -8.29
CA VAL A 71 -1.82 10.22 -7.88
C VAL A 71 -1.63 8.84 -7.26
N VAL A 72 -2.50 8.43 -6.34
CA VAL A 72 -2.47 7.11 -5.72
C VAL A 72 -2.63 6.01 -6.77
N ALA A 73 -3.56 6.17 -7.73
CA ALA A 73 -3.77 5.21 -8.81
C ALA A 73 -2.52 5.06 -9.68
N ALA A 74 -1.88 6.16 -10.07
CA ALA A 74 -0.62 6.14 -10.83
C ALA A 74 0.49 5.44 -10.03
N CYS A 75 0.67 5.78 -8.76
CA CYS A 75 1.66 5.13 -7.89
C CYS A 75 1.43 3.61 -7.77
N LEU A 76 0.18 3.16 -7.70
CA LEU A 76 -0.17 1.74 -7.61
C LEU A 76 -0.11 1.02 -8.96
N LEU A 77 -0.32 1.69 -10.08
CA LEU A 77 -0.09 1.12 -11.43
C LEU A 77 1.39 0.81 -11.67
N LEU A 78 2.30 1.56 -11.05
CA LEU A 78 3.73 1.27 -11.08
C LEU A 78 4.13 0.10 -10.16
N GLN A 79 3.25 -0.33 -9.24
CA GLN A 79 3.59 -1.38 -8.27
C GLN A 79 3.85 -2.77 -8.89
N PRO A 80 3.03 -3.29 -9.82
CA PRO A 80 3.28 -4.58 -10.45
C PRO A 80 4.67 -4.71 -11.10
N PRO A 81 5.13 -3.81 -11.99
CA PRO A 81 6.48 -3.93 -12.57
C PRO A 81 7.57 -3.80 -11.50
N LEU A 82 7.43 -2.87 -10.54
CA LEU A 82 8.38 -2.74 -9.43
C LEU A 82 8.43 -4.01 -8.57
N GLY A 83 7.28 -4.63 -8.32
CA GLY A 83 7.12 -5.88 -7.56
C GLY A 83 7.77 -7.06 -8.28
N LEU A 84 7.56 -7.21 -9.59
CA LEU A 84 8.21 -8.24 -10.39
C LEU A 84 9.74 -8.14 -10.32
N ILE A 85 10.29 -6.94 -10.54
CA ILE A 85 11.74 -6.69 -10.44
C ILE A 85 12.22 -6.96 -9.01
N HIS A 86 11.51 -6.46 -8.01
CA HIS A 86 11.85 -6.64 -6.61
C HIS A 86 11.93 -8.14 -6.25
N HIS A 87 10.87 -8.91 -6.52
CA HIS A 87 10.79 -10.30 -6.13
C HIS A 87 11.80 -11.16 -6.89
N ALA A 88 11.99 -10.91 -8.20
CA ALA A 88 12.99 -11.62 -9.00
C ALA A 88 14.42 -11.38 -8.48
N LYS A 89 14.79 -10.11 -8.23
CA LYS A 89 16.12 -9.76 -7.71
C LYS A 89 16.31 -10.26 -6.28
N PHE A 90 15.28 -10.19 -5.43
CA PHE A 90 15.36 -10.69 -4.06
C PHE A 90 15.55 -12.21 -4.02
N LYS A 91 14.83 -12.95 -4.87
CA LYS A 91 15.02 -14.41 -5.01
C LYS A 91 16.43 -14.77 -5.48
N LYS A 92 16.99 -14.01 -6.44
CA LYS A 92 18.35 -14.29 -6.97
C LYS A 92 19.47 -13.91 -6.00
N LEU A 93 19.34 -12.76 -5.35
CA LEU A 93 20.44 -12.16 -4.57
C LEU A 93 20.32 -12.41 -3.06
N GLN A 94 19.15 -12.84 -2.57
CA GLN A 94 18.85 -13.03 -1.15
C GLN A 94 19.10 -11.78 -0.27
N ARG A 95 19.14 -10.59 -0.89
CA ARG A 95 19.30 -9.29 -0.21
C ARG A 95 18.45 -8.20 -0.85
N ARG A 96 18.00 -7.23 -0.04
CA ARG A 96 17.22 -6.08 -0.51
C ARG A 96 18.05 -5.24 -1.50
N GLN A 97 17.41 -4.83 -2.60
CA GLN A 97 17.96 -3.92 -3.59
C GLN A 97 17.18 -2.60 -3.55
N ILE A 98 17.62 -1.59 -4.31
CA ILE A 98 16.89 -0.32 -4.45
C ILE A 98 15.41 -0.55 -4.81
N TRP A 99 15.13 -1.50 -5.71
CA TRP A 99 13.77 -1.91 -6.10
C TRP A 99 12.93 -2.43 -4.94
N SER A 100 13.55 -3.09 -3.95
CA SER A 100 12.85 -3.50 -2.73
C SER A 100 12.34 -2.29 -1.98
N HIS A 101 13.20 -1.29 -1.77
CA HIS A 101 12.83 -0.08 -1.04
C HIS A 101 11.77 0.70 -1.81
N LEU A 102 11.94 0.89 -3.12
CA LEU A 102 10.94 1.56 -3.95
C LEU A 102 9.58 0.87 -3.89
N HIS A 103 9.51 -0.44 -4.12
CA HIS A 103 8.26 -1.21 -4.06
C HIS A 103 7.59 -1.10 -2.68
N MET A 104 8.34 -1.34 -1.60
CA MET A 104 7.79 -1.34 -0.24
C MET A 104 7.37 0.05 0.24
N PHE A 105 8.19 1.09 0.07
CA PHE A 105 7.88 2.44 0.53
C PHE A 105 6.77 3.07 -0.31
N ASN A 106 6.82 2.96 -1.64
CA ASN A 106 5.74 3.44 -2.50
C ASN A 106 4.42 2.75 -2.13
N GLY A 107 4.45 1.44 -1.80
CA GLY A 107 3.25 0.69 -1.42
C GLY A 107 2.67 1.22 -0.10
N ARG A 108 3.54 1.50 0.88
CA ARG A 108 3.14 2.07 2.18
C ARG A 108 2.47 3.42 2.04
N LEU A 109 3.11 4.31 1.30
CA LEU A 109 2.61 5.67 1.09
C LEU A 109 1.31 5.66 0.29
N ALA A 110 1.26 4.94 -0.83
CA ALA A 110 0.09 4.90 -1.70
C ALA A 110 -1.14 4.27 -1.02
N ILE A 111 -0.97 3.19 -0.26
CA ILE A 111 -2.09 2.57 0.49
C ILE A 111 -2.57 3.50 1.60
N THR A 112 -1.66 4.13 2.36
CA THR A 112 -2.02 5.06 3.44
C THR A 112 -2.77 6.28 2.89
N LEU A 113 -2.23 6.91 1.85
CA LEU A 113 -2.89 8.01 1.15
C LEU A 113 -4.22 7.57 0.54
N GLY A 114 -4.31 6.37 -0.02
CA GLY A 114 -5.56 5.82 -0.56
C GLY A 114 -6.63 5.58 0.50
N ILE A 115 -6.26 5.22 1.73
CA ILE A 115 -7.19 5.10 2.85
C ILE A 115 -7.70 6.49 3.27
N VAL A 116 -6.79 7.46 3.43
CA VAL A 116 -7.17 8.84 3.75
C VAL A 116 -8.07 9.41 2.65
N ASN A 117 -7.72 9.18 1.38
CA ASN A 117 -8.50 9.65 0.25
C ASN A 117 -9.91 9.04 0.19
N GLY A 118 -10.04 7.77 0.58
CA GLY A 118 -11.34 7.12 0.69
C GLY A 118 -12.21 7.76 1.78
N ALA A 119 -11.62 8.12 2.92
CA ALA A 119 -12.33 8.91 3.93
C ALA A 119 -12.75 10.26 3.38
N LEU A 120 -11.82 11.02 2.78
CA LEU A 120 -12.11 12.32 2.15
C LEU A 120 -13.28 12.27 1.15
N GLY A 121 -13.37 11.21 0.33
CA GLY A 121 -14.49 10.99 -0.57
C GLY A 121 -15.84 10.84 0.14
N LEU A 122 -15.89 10.19 1.31
CA LEU A 122 -17.12 10.09 2.12
C LEU A 122 -17.56 11.44 2.69
N TRP A 123 -16.62 12.36 2.96
CA TRP A 123 -16.96 13.71 3.42
C TRP A 123 -17.53 14.56 2.29
N ILE A 124 -16.90 14.51 1.11
CA ILE A 124 -17.40 15.18 -0.10
C ILE A 124 -18.78 14.64 -0.50
N ALA A 125 -18.99 13.33 -0.40
CA ALA A 125 -20.28 12.71 -0.70
C ALA A 125 -21.35 12.95 0.37
N HIS A 126 -21.07 13.78 1.39
CA HIS A 126 -21.96 14.04 2.52
C HIS A 126 -22.52 12.75 3.17
N ALA A 127 -21.71 11.68 3.21
CA ALA A 127 -22.13 10.41 3.79
C ALA A 127 -22.54 10.56 5.26
N SER A 128 -23.46 9.70 5.70
CA SER A 128 -23.95 9.74 7.09
C SER A 128 -22.82 9.52 8.10
N SER A 129 -22.96 10.08 9.30
CA SER A 129 -21.98 9.93 10.38
C SER A 129 -21.71 8.45 10.70
N LYS A 130 -22.73 7.59 10.59
CA LYS A 130 -22.61 6.14 10.80
C LYS A 130 -21.63 5.52 9.81
N VAL A 131 -21.74 5.86 8.53
CA VAL A 131 -20.86 5.33 7.46
C VAL A 131 -19.43 5.85 7.64
N LYS A 132 -19.26 7.15 7.92
CA LYS A 132 -17.95 7.76 8.19
C LYS A 132 -17.24 7.09 9.37
N THR A 133 -17.93 6.92 10.50
CA THR A 133 -17.38 6.27 11.69
C THR A 133 -17.02 4.81 11.43
N ALA A 134 -17.90 4.05 10.76
CA ALA A 134 -17.63 2.66 10.40
C ALA A 134 -16.40 2.53 9.50
N TYR A 135 -16.28 3.39 8.49
CA TYR A 135 -15.12 3.42 7.60
C TYR A 135 -13.83 3.73 8.36
N VAL A 136 -13.81 4.80 9.16
CA VAL A 136 -12.61 5.22 9.90
C VAL A 136 -12.18 4.15 10.89
N ALA A 137 -13.13 3.56 11.64
CA ALA A 137 -12.82 2.50 12.59
C ALA A 137 -12.20 1.26 11.90
N ALA A 138 -12.83 0.77 10.83
CA ALA A 138 -12.32 -0.37 10.07
C ALA A 138 -10.97 -0.07 9.41
N ALA A 139 -10.82 1.13 8.83
CA ALA A 139 -9.61 1.57 8.18
C ALA A 139 -8.43 1.72 9.16
N ALA A 140 -8.66 2.36 10.30
CA ALA A 140 -7.64 2.55 11.34
C ALA A 140 -7.19 1.20 11.92
N ALA A 141 -8.14 0.30 12.22
CA ALA A 141 -7.82 -1.03 12.72
C ALA A 141 -6.97 -1.82 11.72
N MET A 142 -7.40 -1.88 10.45
CA MET A 142 -6.69 -2.62 9.41
C MET A 142 -5.31 -2.00 9.11
N TRP A 143 -5.23 -0.67 9.03
CA TRP A 143 -3.97 0.03 8.83
C TRP A 143 -2.99 -0.22 9.97
N ALA A 144 -3.45 -0.18 11.23
CA ALA A 144 -2.63 -0.45 12.39
C ALA A 144 -2.09 -1.89 12.37
N ILE A 145 -2.93 -2.90 12.13
CA ILE A 145 -2.51 -4.30 12.03
C ILE A 145 -1.46 -4.47 10.93
N TRP A 146 -1.69 -3.89 9.75
CA TRP A 146 -0.77 -3.98 8.63
C TRP A 146 0.56 -3.25 8.88
N MET A 147 0.53 -2.05 9.46
CA MET A 147 1.76 -1.31 9.77
C MET A 147 2.55 -1.95 10.89
N LEU A 148 1.90 -2.42 11.96
CA LEU A 148 2.58 -3.15 13.03
C LEU A 148 3.26 -4.40 12.49
N THR A 149 2.57 -5.22 11.69
CA THR A 149 3.17 -6.42 11.09
C THR A 149 4.31 -6.07 10.12
N ALA A 150 4.19 -4.97 9.36
CA ALA A 150 5.25 -4.51 8.46
C ALA A 150 6.49 -4.06 9.20
N LEU A 151 6.35 -3.20 10.20
CA LEU A 151 7.45 -2.65 10.98
C LEU A 151 8.11 -3.71 11.86
N TRP A 152 7.30 -4.56 12.52
CA TRP A 152 7.81 -5.69 13.31
C TRP A 152 8.68 -6.63 12.47
N SER A 153 8.22 -6.96 11.26
CA SER A 153 8.95 -7.84 10.34
C SER A 153 10.30 -7.24 9.93
N GLU A 154 10.39 -5.93 9.77
CA GLU A 154 11.63 -5.22 9.44
C GLU A 154 12.58 -5.13 10.61
N TRP A 155 12.05 -4.77 11.78
CA TRP A 155 12.82 -4.71 13.02
C TRP A 155 13.42 -6.06 13.38
N ARG A 156 12.64 -7.15 13.30
CA ARG A 156 13.13 -8.51 13.53
C ARG A 156 14.30 -8.86 12.60
N ARG A 157 14.21 -8.53 11.30
CA ARG A 157 15.29 -8.78 10.34
C ARG A 157 16.56 -7.99 10.68
N TRP A 158 16.42 -6.71 11.02
CA TRP A 158 17.54 -5.88 11.46
C TRP A 158 18.23 -6.44 12.71
N ARG A 159 17.45 -6.85 13.72
CA ARG A 159 17.99 -7.48 14.94
C ARG A 159 18.74 -8.77 14.64
N THR A 160 18.20 -9.65 13.80
CA THR A 160 18.89 -10.90 13.43
C THR A 160 20.19 -10.62 12.68
N ALA A 161 20.22 -9.63 11.79
CA ALA A 161 21.44 -9.25 11.08
C ALA A 161 22.52 -8.70 12.04
N ALA A 162 22.13 -7.79 12.95
CA ALA A 162 23.04 -7.21 13.95
C ALA A 162 23.62 -8.29 14.89
N GLN A 163 22.79 -9.24 15.34
CA GLN A 163 23.25 -10.37 16.16
C GLN A 163 24.21 -11.29 15.41
N ALA A 164 23.97 -11.55 14.13
CA ALA A 164 24.87 -12.37 13.30
C ALA A 164 26.23 -11.70 13.09
N GLU A 165 26.25 -10.37 12.90
CA GLU A 165 27.49 -9.60 12.81
C GLU A 165 28.27 -9.61 14.13
N GLN A 166 27.59 -9.40 15.26
CA GLN A 166 28.22 -9.45 16.58
C GLN A 166 28.83 -10.83 16.86
N ARG A 167 28.12 -11.93 16.56
CA ARG A 167 28.65 -13.30 16.70
C ARG A 167 29.89 -13.54 15.84
N ARG A 168 29.94 -13.02 14.61
CA ARG A 168 31.13 -13.12 13.74
C ARG A 168 32.33 -12.39 14.32
N LYS A 169 32.14 -11.16 14.84
CA LYS A 169 33.20 -10.38 15.49
C LYS A 169 33.73 -11.09 16.73
N SER A 170 32.85 -11.63 17.58
CA SER A 170 33.26 -12.39 18.77
C SER A 170 34.02 -13.67 18.43
N ALA A 171 33.61 -14.42 17.39
CA ALA A 171 34.30 -15.64 16.97
C ALA A 171 35.71 -15.36 16.39
N GLY A 172 35.88 -14.27 15.64
CA GLY A 172 37.20 -13.88 15.11
C GLY A 172 38.15 -13.27 16.15
N ALA A 173 37.63 -12.79 17.29
CA ALA A 173 38.45 -12.27 18.39
C ALA A 173 39.04 -13.38 19.28
N VAL A 174 38.50 -14.60 19.22
CA VAL A 174 38.95 -15.76 20.04
C VAL A 174 39.98 -16.61 19.28
N SER A 175 40.22 -16.35 17.99
CA SER A 175 41.15 -17.11 17.15
C SER A 175 42.58 -16.55 17.08
N PHE A 176 42.98 -15.72 18.05
CA PHE A 176 44.32 -15.15 18.17
C PHE A 176 44.95 -15.49 19.52
#